data_AF-A0A1G2R3Q5-F1
#
_entry.id   AF-A0A1G2R3Q5-F1
#
_cell.length_a   1.000
_cell.length_b   1.000
_cell.length_c   1.000
_cell.angle_alpha   90.00
_cell.angle_beta   90.00
_cell.angle_gamma   90.00
#
_symmetry.space_group_name_H-M   'P 1'
#
loop_
_entity.id
_entity.type
_entity.pdbx_description
1 polymer ?
#
loop_
_entity_poly.entity_id
_entity_poly.type
_entity_poly.pdbx_seq_one_letter_code
_entity_poly.pdbx_strand_id
1 'polypeptide(L)'
;MTKPLQEELNKVENKISKLLDAHLENLLEADEYHNKKSELIEKKVTLKQKIAQIGQKGNHWLEPLENWLKEVNQVQNLISRNNLREKGEFLRKISSNPKILARKIVFEPLGVWKIYLNLFGREQKFLAAEPRSGEAECLTNLVWR
;
A
#
# COMPACT_ATOMS: atom_id res chain seq x y z
N MET A 1 -11.56 3.86 10.26
CA MET A 1 -12.04 3.02 9.13
C MET A 1 -13.24 2.14 9.50
N THR A 2 -13.37 1.66 10.75
CA THR A 2 -14.46 0.78 11.18
C THR A 2 -15.74 1.48 11.62
N LYS A 3 -15.68 2.77 11.96
CA LYS A 3 -16.81 3.60 12.43
C LYS A 3 -18.10 3.50 11.57
N PRO A 4 -18.08 3.64 10.23
CA PRO A 4 -19.31 3.57 9.44
C PRO A 4 -19.97 2.18 9.48
N LEU A 5 -19.17 1.10 9.48
CA LEU A 5 -19.68 -0.28 9.57
C LEU A 5 -20.26 -0.58 10.96
N GLN A 6 -19.71 0.03 12.01
CA GLN A 6 -20.25 -0.07 13.37
C GLN A 6 -21.59 0.68 13.51
N GLU A 7 -21.75 1.83 12.86
CA GLU A 7 -23.04 2.54 12.82
C GLU A 7 -24.11 1.75 12.06
N GLU A 8 -23.75 1.11 10.94
CA GLU A 8 -24.66 0.23 10.22
C GLU A 8 -25.06 -0.99 11.05
N LEU A 9 -24.12 -1.59 11.78
CA LEU A 9 -24.41 -2.68 12.70
C LEU A 9 -25.40 -2.25 13.79
N ASN A 10 -25.18 -1.09 14.41
CA ASN A 10 -26.10 -0.53 15.41
C ASN A 10 -27.49 -0.25 14.81
N LYS A 11 -27.58 0.24 13.58
CA LYS A 11 -28.86 0.43 12.88
C LYS A 11 -29.59 -0.90 12.66
N VAL A 12 -28.87 -1.96 12.30
CA VAL A 12 -29.46 -3.31 12.13
C VAL A 12 -29.90 -3.89 13.47
N GLU A 13 -29.12 -3.72 14.54
CA GLU A 13 -29.49 -4.16 15.89
C GLU A 13 -30.73 -3.41 16.40
N ASN A 14 -30.81 -2.10 16.20
CA ASN A 14 -32.00 -1.31 16.53
C ASN A 14 -33.24 -1.76 15.74
N LYS A 15 -33.09 -2.16 14.48
CA LYS A 15 -34.20 -2.72 13.67
C LYS A 15 -34.67 -4.06 14.21
N ILE A 16 -33.75 -4.92 14.68
CA ILE A 16 -34.09 -6.20 15.30
C ILE A 16 -34.85 -5.99 16.61
N SER A 17 -34.42 -5.04 17.45
CA SER A 17 -35.14 -4.71 18.69
C SER A 17 -36.55 -4.21 18.40
N LYS A 18 -36.71 -3.27 17.46
CA LYS A 18 -38.04 -2.77 17.05
C LYS A 18 -38.95 -3.85 16.46
N LEU A 19 -38.39 -4.79 15.71
CA LEU A 19 -39.14 -5.93 15.17
C LEU A 19 -39.65 -6.84 16.30
N LEU A 20 -38.86 -7.01 17.36
CA LEU A 20 -39.25 -7.78 18.54
C LEU A 20 -40.38 -7.07 19.30
N ASP A 21 -40.25 -5.76 19.52
CA ASP A 21 -41.30 -4.95 20.18
C ASP A 21 -42.63 -5.03 19.42
N ALA A 22 -42.60 -4.88 18.09
CA ALA A 22 -43.79 -4.98 17.24
C ALA A 22 -44.45 -6.38 17.22
N HIS A 23 -43.66 -7.44 17.42
CA HIS A 23 -44.20 -8.79 17.55
C HIS A 23 -44.87 -9.01 18.92
N LEU A 24 -44.31 -8.44 19.99
CA LEU A 24 -44.92 -8.49 21.33
C LEU A 24 -46.27 -7.75 21.39
N GLU A 25 -46.44 -6.71 20.57
CA GLU A 25 -47.72 -6.00 20.40
C GLU A 25 -48.75 -6.77 19.56
N ASN A 26 -48.45 -8.01 19.12
CA ASN A 26 -49.28 -8.84 18.23
C ASN A 26 -49.62 -8.19 16.87
N LEU A 27 -48.84 -7.20 16.41
CA LEU A 27 -49.05 -6.57 15.09
C LEU A 27 -48.55 -7.43 13.91
N LEU A 28 -47.82 -8.51 14.17
CA LEU A 28 -47.14 -9.33 13.15
C LEU A 28 -47.43 -10.82 13.37
N GLU A 29 -47.83 -11.49 12.29
CA GLU A 29 -47.87 -12.96 12.25
C GLU A 29 -46.47 -13.55 12.46
N ALA A 30 -46.43 -14.72 13.10
CA ALA A 30 -45.18 -15.40 13.46
C ALA A 30 -44.30 -15.71 12.25
N ASP A 31 -44.89 -16.11 11.12
CA ASP A 31 -44.15 -16.45 9.89
C ASP A 31 -43.47 -15.22 9.26
N GLU A 32 -44.14 -14.08 9.24
CA GLU A 32 -43.53 -12.83 8.77
C GLU A 32 -42.37 -12.37 9.67
N TYR A 33 -42.52 -12.53 10.98
CA TYR A 33 -41.46 -12.24 11.95
C TYR A 33 -40.23 -13.12 11.70
N HIS A 34 -40.41 -14.42 11.52
CA HIS A 34 -39.32 -15.36 11.26
C HIS A 34 -38.55 -15.02 9.98
N ASN A 35 -39.26 -14.70 8.89
CA ASN A 35 -38.64 -14.32 7.62
C ASN A 35 -37.83 -13.01 7.74
N LYS A 36 -38.45 -11.94 8.26
CA LYS A 36 -37.77 -10.64 8.44
C LYS A 36 -36.59 -10.73 9.41
N LYS A 37 -36.69 -11.54 10.46
CA LYS A 37 -35.59 -11.78 11.41
C LYS A 37 -34.41 -12.50 10.75
N SER A 38 -34.66 -13.52 9.94
CA SER A 38 -33.61 -14.26 9.23
C SER A 38 -32.78 -13.34 8.33
N GLU A 39 -33.43 -12.50 7.52
CA GLU A 39 -32.76 -11.53 6.66
C GLU A 39 -31.90 -10.52 7.44
N LEU A 40 -32.40 -10.03 8.58
CA LEU A 40 -31.66 -9.08 9.42
C LEU A 40 -30.46 -9.74 10.11
N ILE A 41 -30.59 -11.01 10.52
CA ILE A 41 -29.48 -11.79 11.09
C ILE A 41 -28.40 -12.04 10.04
N GLU A 42 -28.77 -12.41 8.81
CA GLU A 42 -27.82 -12.62 7.71
C GLU A 42 -27.03 -11.33 7.41
N LYS A 43 -27.71 -10.19 7.36
CA LYS A 43 -27.08 -8.86 7.21
C LYS A 43 -26.13 -8.55 8.38
N LYS A 44 -26.54 -8.86 9.63
CA LYS A 44 -25.71 -8.70 10.83
C LYS A 44 -24.43 -9.54 10.76
N VAL A 45 -24.55 -10.81 10.37
CA VAL A 45 -23.41 -11.72 10.22
C VAL A 45 -22.45 -11.22 9.14
N THR A 46 -22.99 -10.82 7.99
CA THR A 46 -22.19 -10.28 6.87
C THR A 46 -21.42 -9.02 7.27
N LEU A 47 -22.07 -8.09 7.99
CA LEU A 47 -21.41 -6.86 8.48
C LEU A 47 -20.31 -7.19 9.51
N LYS A 48 -20.56 -8.11 10.45
CA LYS A 48 -19.54 -8.55 11.41
C LYS A 48 -18.35 -9.21 10.73
N GLN A 49 -18.58 -10.04 9.70
CA GLN A 49 -17.52 -10.64 8.91
C GLN A 49 -16.68 -9.60 8.18
N LYS A 50 -17.31 -8.58 7.57
CA LYS A 50 -16.58 -7.46 6.94
C LYS A 50 -15.71 -6.71 7.95
N ILE A 51 -16.23 -6.41 9.14
CA ILE A 51 -15.45 -5.76 10.21
C ILE A 51 -14.28 -6.65 10.64
N ALA A 52 -14.51 -7.95 10.83
CA ALA A 52 -13.46 -8.90 11.19
C ALA A 52 -12.38 -9.03 10.09
N GLN A 53 -12.78 -9.05 8.82
CA GLN A 53 -11.86 -9.05 7.68
C GLN A 53 -11.03 -7.77 7.62
N ILE A 54 -11.59 -6.61 7.93
CA ILE A 54 -10.83 -5.36 8.00
C ILE A 54 -9.86 -5.37 9.20
N GLY A 55 -10.26 -5.96 10.33
CA GLY A 55 -9.37 -6.13 11.48
C GLY A 55 -8.21 -7.09 11.20
N GLN A 56 -8.48 -8.21 10.52
CA GLN A 56 -7.46 -9.21 10.18
C GLN A 56 -6.59 -8.81 8.97
N LYS A 57 -7.16 -8.20 7.93
CA LYS A 57 -6.44 -7.71 6.74
C LYS A 57 -5.94 -6.26 6.89
N GLY A 58 -6.14 -5.65 8.05
CA GLY A 58 -5.96 -4.20 8.30
C GLY A 58 -4.55 -3.64 8.08
N ASN A 59 -3.54 -4.51 7.98
CA ASN A 59 -2.15 -4.11 7.76
C ASN A 59 -1.57 -4.55 6.40
N HIS A 60 -2.31 -5.24 5.54
CA HIS A 60 -1.75 -5.74 4.28
C HIS A 60 -1.33 -4.62 3.32
N TRP A 61 -1.94 -3.43 3.43
CA TRP A 61 -1.54 -2.26 2.65
C TRP A 61 -0.29 -1.55 3.23
N LEU A 62 0.01 -1.76 4.52
CA LEU A 62 1.20 -1.25 5.20
C LEU A 62 2.40 -2.21 5.06
N GLU A 63 2.16 -3.50 4.84
CA GLU A 63 3.22 -4.49 4.61
C GLU A 63 4.21 -4.10 3.50
N PRO A 64 3.78 -3.59 2.31
CA PRO A 64 4.70 -3.08 1.30
C PRO A 64 5.58 -1.93 1.80
N LEU A 65 5.02 -1.04 2.63
CA LEU A 65 5.78 0.07 3.22
C LEU A 65 6.77 -0.43 4.27
N GLU A 66 6.36 -1.36 5.12
CA GLU A 66 7.22 -1.97 6.13
C GLU A 66 8.39 -2.73 5.47
N ASN A 67 8.10 -3.50 4.42
CA ASN A 67 9.12 -4.20 3.65
C ASN A 67 10.08 -3.22 2.98
N TRP A 68 9.55 -2.16 2.38
CA TRP A 68 10.39 -1.12 1.78
C TRP A 68 11.30 -0.44 2.82
N LEU A 69 10.79 -0.12 4.02
CA LEU A 69 11.59 0.46 5.09
C LEU A 69 12.70 -0.50 5.58
N LYS A 70 12.41 -1.80 5.67
CA LYS A 70 13.40 -2.84 5.96
C LYS A 70 14.49 -2.87 4.88
N GLU A 71 14.10 -2.79 3.61
CA GLU A 71 15.05 -2.72 2.49
C GLU A 71 15.94 -1.48 2.57
N VAL A 72 15.39 -0.30 2.89
CA VAL A 72 16.18 0.93 3.08
C VAL A 72 17.22 0.77 4.18
N ASN A 73 16.84 0.17 5.32
CA ASN A 73 17.79 -0.11 6.41
C ASN A 73 18.89 -1.11 6.00
N GLN A 74 18.52 -2.16 5.25
CA GLN A 74 19.52 -3.08 4.68
C GLN A 74 20.50 -2.33 3.77
N VAL A 75 20.01 -1.47 2.90
CA VAL A 75 20.84 -0.67 1.98
C VAL A 75 21.79 0.25 2.73
N GLN A 76 21.33 0.92 3.79
CA GLN A 76 22.18 1.75 4.63
C GLN A 76 23.35 0.94 5.24
N ASN A 77 23.06 -0.27 5.71
CA ASN A 77 24.09 -1.18 6.20
C ASN A 77 25.04 -1.66 5.08
N LEU A 78 24.52 -1.93 3.88
CA LEU A 78 25.31 -2.31 2.71
C LEU A 78 26.25 -1.18 2.26
N ILE A 79 25.81 0.07 2.33
CA ILE A 79 26.64 1.24 1.98
C ILE A 79 27.83 1.36 2.92
N SER A 80 27.59 1.21 4.23
CA SER A 80 28.62 1.23 5.27
C SER A 80 29.64 0.09 5.15
N ARG A 81 29.23 -1.03 4.55
CA ARG A 81 30.13 -2.17 4.29
C ARG A 81 30.94 -1.95 3.01
N ASN A 82 32.19 -2.42 3.00
CA ASN A 82 33.05 -2.35 1.81
C ASN A 82 32.86 -3.54 0.86
N ASN A 83 31.63 -4.06 0.71
CA ASN A 83 31.34 -5.16 -0.21
C ASN A 83 30.77 -4.63 -1.53
N LEU A 84 31.61 -4.58 -2.57
CA LEU A 84 31.21 -4.10 -3.90
C LEU A 84 30.23 -5.06 -4.61
N ARG A 85 30.30 -6.36 -4.30
CA ARG A 85 29.45 -7.37 -4.94
C ARG A 85 27.99 -7.22 -4.50
N GLU A 86 27.76 -7.08 -3.19
CA GLU A 86 26.42 -6.85 -2.63
C GLU A 86 25.81 -5.54 -3.12
N LYS A 87 26.62 -4.48 -3.26
CA LYS A 87 26.19 -3.19 -3.86
C LYS A 87 25.74 -3.37 -5.32
N GLY A 88 26.50 -4.14 -6.11
CA GLY A 88 26.14 -4.45 -7.49
C GLY A 88 24.86 -5.28 -7.61
N GLU A 89 24.69 -6.29 -6.76
CA GLU A 89 23.47 -7.11 -6.72
C GLU A 89 22.24 -6.30 -6.32
N PHE A 90 22.38 -5.38 -5.37
CA PHE A 90 21.31 -4.45 -4.99
C PHE A 90 20.94 -3.49 -6.13
N LEU A 91 21.93 -2.90 -6.81
CA LEU A 91 21.69 -2.03 -7.98
C LEU A 91 20.94 -2.78 -9.09
N ARG A 92 21.28 -4.05 -9.32
CA ARG A 92 20.56 -4.91 -10.28
C ARG A 92 19.13 -5.22 -9.83
N LYS A 93 18.86 -5.29 -8.53
CA LYS A 93 17.50 -5.50 -8.00
C LYS A 93 16.61 -4.28 -8.24
N ILE A 94 17.14 -3.07 -8.07
CA ILE A 94 16.35 -1.82 -8.16
C ILE A 94 16.28 -1.25 -9.58
N SER A 95 17.10 -1.73 -10.51
CA SER A 95 17.19 -1.21 -11.87
C SER A 95 17.24 -2.31 -12.93
N SER A 96 16.63 -2.07 -14.08
CA SER A 96 16.54 -3.08 -15.15
C SER A 96 17.82 -3.17 -15.99
N ASN A 97 18.60 -2.08 -16.09
CA ASN A 97 19.81 -2.06 -16.93
C ASN A 97 20.77 -0.92 -16.52
N PRO A 98 21.61 -1.11 -15.48
CA PRO A 98 22.61 -0.13 -15.11
C PRO A 98 23.73 -0.08 -16.18
N LYS A 99 23.95 1.10 -16.75
CA LYS A 99 25.03 1.37 -17.71
C LYS A 99 26.23 1.98 -17.02
N ILE A 100 27.42 1.69 -17.50
CA ILE A 100 28.66 2.34 -17.04
C ILE A 100 29.08 3.35 -18.09
N LEU A 101 29.08 4.64 -17.76
CA LEU A 101 29.47 5.74 -18.64
C LEU A 101 30.51 6.61 -17.92
N ALA A 102 31.66 6.83 -18.56
CA ALA A 102 32.74 7.69 -18.01
C ALA A 102 33.11 7.39 -16.54
N ARG A 103 33.28 6.10 -16.19
CA ARG A 103 33.54 5.62 -14.82
C ARG A 103 32.43 5.89 -13.79
N LYS A 104 31.22 6.23 -14.25
CA LYS A 104 30.03 6.40 -13.42
C LYS A 104 28.98 5.35 -13.80
N ILE A 105 28.16 4.96 -12.82
CA ILE A 105 27.02 4.08 -13.04
C ILE A 105 25.79 4.95 -13.25
N VAL A 106 25.12 4.77 -14.39
CA VAL A 106 23.86 5.40 -14.75
C VAL A 106 22.79 4.33 -14.77
N PHE A 107 21.71 4.51 -14.00
CA PHE A 107 20.64 3.53 -13.91
C PHE A 107 19.29 4.23 -13.78
N GLU A 108 18.25 3.54 -14.22
CA GLU A 108 16.86 3.95 -14.02
C GLU A 108 16.25 3.12 -12.89
N PRO A 109 15.89 3.76 -11.76
CA PRO A 109 15.23 3.07 -10.65
C PRO A 109 13.80 2.67 -11.03
N LEU A 110 13.35 1.52 -10.50
CA LEU A 110 12.01 0.98 -10.72
C LEU A 110 11.16 1.01 -9.45
N GLY A 111 9.83 1.03 -9.63
CA GLY A 111 8.86 0.90 -8.54
C GLY A 111 9.00 1.97 -7.45
N VAL A 112 9.00 1.53 -6.18
CA VAL A 112 9.05 2.41 -5.00
C VAL A 112 10.34 3.25 -4.97
N TRP A 113 11.44 2.72 -5.51
CA TRP A 113 12.72 3.43 -5.58
C TRP A 113 12.70 4.61 -6.55
N LYS A 114 11.93 4.53 -7.65
CA LYS A 114 11.72 5.66 -8.56
C LYS A 114 10.99 6.80 -7.84
N ILE A 115 9.92 6.46 -7.12
CA ILE A 115 9.13 7.42 -6.34
C ILE A 115 10.02 8.06 -5.27
N TYR A 116 10.77 7.25 -4.52
CA TYR A 116 11.68 7.75 -3.49
C TYR A 116 12.75 8.70 -4.04
N LEU A 117 13.41 8.33 -5.14
CA LEU A 117 14.47 9.16 -5.72
C LEU A 117 13.93 10.44 -6.38
N ASN A 118 12.70 10.42 -6.90
CA ASN A 118 12.06 11.62 -7.41
C ASN A 118 11.65 12.60 -6.29
N LEU A 119 11.24 12.09 -5.13
CA LEU A 119 10.78 12.90 -3.99
C LEU A 119 11.92 13.37 -3.09
N PHE A 120 12.88 12.50 -2.83
CA PHE A 120 13.94 12.69 -1.83
C PHE A 120 15.35 12.65 -2.42
N GLY A 121 15.50 12.25 -3.69
CA GLY A 121 16.78 12.34 -4.38
C GLY A 121 17.13 13.81 -4.55
N ARG A 122 17.98 14.34 -3.66
CA ARG A 122 18.63 15.62 -3.88
C ARG A 122 19.20 15.63 -5.28
N GLU A 123 18.76 16.59 -6.10
CA GLU A 123 19.24 16.80 -7.46
C GLU A 123 20.78 16.76 -7.48
N GLN A 124 21.35 15.67 -7.98
CA GLN A 124 22.72 15.68 -8.49
C GLN A 124 22.60 15.95 -9.99
N LYS A 125 22.24 17.20 -10.34
CA LYS A 125 22.38 17.72 -11.69
C LYS A 125 23.88 17.71 -12.03
N PHE A 126 24.32 16.75 -12.83
CA PHE A 126 25.58 16.91 -13.55
C PHE A 126 25.27 17.64 -14.85
N LEU A 127 25.80 18.86 -14.99
CA LEU A 127 25.90 19.54 -16.28
C LEU A 127 26.65 18.61 -17.24
N ALA A 128 25.97 18.11 -18.26
CA ALA A 128 26.63 17.40 -19.34
C ALA A 128 27.53 18.39 -20.08
N ALA A 129 28.82 18.07 -20.24
CA ALA A 129 29.65 18.75 -21.21
C ALA A 129 29.18 18.35 -22.62
N GLU A 130 28.91 19.33 -23.47
CA GLU A 130 28.29 19.19 -24.79
C GLU A 130 29.03 18.20 -25.72
N PRO A 131 28.36 17.17 -26.27
CA PRO A 131 28.79 16.52 -27.49
C PRO A 131 28.11 17.23 -28.67
N ARG A 132 28.90 17.96 -29.45
CA ARG A 132 28.53 18.52 -30.77
C ARG A 132 27.81 17.41 -31.58
N SER A 133 26.59 17.58 -32.11
CA SER A 133 25.89 18.79 -32.56
C SER A 133 24.38 18.53 -32.66
N GLY A 134 23.53 19.45 -32.17
CA GLY A 134 22.06 19.36 -32.26
C GLY A 134 21.44 18.31 -31.33
N GLU A 135 20.51 18.76 -30.49
CA GLU A 135 19.46 17.96 -29.82
C GLU A 135 19.91 16.75 -28.97
N ALA A 136 20.08 16.99 -27.66
CA ALA A 136 20.08 15.93 -26.65
C ALA A 136 18.98 16.19 -25.63
N GLU A 137 17.97 15.31 -25.61
CA GLU A 137 16.95 15.30 -24.57
C GLU A 137 17.54 14.75 -23.26
N CYS A 138 17.26 15.49 -22.18
CA CYS A 138 17.86 15.35 -20.87
C CYS A 138 17.07 14.32 -20.03
N LEU A 139 17.61 13.12 -19.83
CA LEU A 139 17.06 12.14 -18.89
C LEU A 139 17.88 12.17 -17.59
N THR A 140 17.27 12.75 -16.55
CA THR A 140 17.75 12.84 -15.17
C THR A 140 18.01 11.44 -14.61
N ASN A 141 19.19 11.13 -14.08
CA ASN A 141 19.37 10.02 -13.12
C ASN A 141 20.64 10.15 -12.23
N LEU A 142 20.51 9.70 -10.99
CA LEU A 142 21.41 9.88 -9.84
C LEU A 142 22.68 9.02 -9.88
N VAL A 143 23.82 9.63 -9.50
CA VAL A 143 25.16 9.03 -9.46
C VAL A 143 25.50 8.60 -8.03
N TRP A 144 25.94 7.35 -7.86
CA TRP A 144 26.61 6.89 -6.64
C TRP A 144 28.13 7.04 -6.81
N ARG A 145 28.82 7.57 -5.79
CA ARG A 145 30.27 7.71 -5.70
C ARG A 145 30.85 6.62 -4.80
#